data_AF-A0A6I1MND4-F1
#
_entry.id   AF-A0A6I1MND4-F1
#
_cell.length_a   1.000
_cell.length_b   1.000
_cell.length_c   1.000
_cell.angle_alpha   90.00
_cell.angle_beta   90.00
_cell.angle_gamma   90.00
#
_symmetry.space_group_name_H-M   'P 1'
#
loop_
_entity.id
_entity.type
_entity.pdbx_description
1 polymer ?
#
loop_
_entity_poly.entity_id
_entity_poly.type
_entity_poly.pdbx_seq_one_letter_code
_entity_poly.pdbx_strand_id
1 'polypeptide(L)'
;MIGKLKDKYKILIIYFITTIINMIIAALLVKDERIPFYLENYIWVAILFTILFLILIKLFKVKFKSVLIFLAIIMFLLTFYLLNLNDFSFITGSTPENGIILSSMGFIAIYTTLPFKSLIFFLQAYDMINLAYIIIPIYMLLLVFLSYITLKFKVKTRKVNNNMN
;
A
#
# COMPACT_ATOMS: atom_id res chain seq x y z
N MET A 1 16.95 18.59 6.52
CA MET A 1 15.64 19.26 6.64
C MET A 1 14.52 18.32 7.12
N ILE A 2 14.45 17.06 6.68
CA ILE A 2 13.40 16.08 7.03
C ILE A 2 13.35 15.65 8.51
N GLY A 3 14.46 15.70 9.25
CA GLY A 3 14.51 15.29 10.66
C GLY A 3 13.61 16.10 11.61
N LYS A 4 13.25 17.34 11.26
CA LYS A 4 12.41 18.24 12.07
C LYS A 4 10.90 18.13 11.77
N LEU A 5 10.50 17.36 10.76
CA LEU A 5 9.08 17.21 10.40
C LEU A 5 8.33 16.38 11.45
N LYS A 6 7.06 16.73 11.72
CA LYS A 6 6.18 15.88 12.55
C LYS A 6 5.95 14.54 11.86
N ASP A 7 5.85 13.47 12.64
CA ASP A 7 5.74 12.10 12.10
C ASP A 7 4.53 11.90 11.18
N LYS A 8 3.43 12.64 11.40
CA LYS A 8 2.26 12.66 10.50
C LYS A 8 2.58 13.11 9.07
N TYR A 9 3.52 14.06 8.91
CA TYR A 9 3.95 14.51 7.59
C TYR A 9 4.96 13.55 6.99
N LYS A 10 5.85 12.96 7.80
CA LYS A 10 6.79 11.95 7.33
C LYS A 10 6.05 10.75 6.74
N ILE A 11 5.05 10.21 7.44
CA ILE A 11 4.31 9.04 6.94
C ILE A 11 3.54 9.36 5.66
N LEU A 12 2.98 10.57 5.53
CA LEU A 12 2.32 11.01 4.31
C LEU A 12 3.29 11.11 3.13
N ILE A 13 4.48 11.70 3.34
CA ILE A 13 5.53 11.79 2.32
C ILE A 13 6.01 10.40 1.91
N ILE A 14 6.24 9.51 2.87
CA ILE A 14 6.64 8.12 2.61
C ILE A 14 5.59 7.44 1.74
N TYR A 15 4.32 7.53 2.13
CA TYR A 15 3.21 6.91 1.40
C TYR A 15 3.08 7.46 -0.03
N PHE A 16 3.25 8.78 -0.20
CA PHE A 16 3.23 9.42 -1.51
C PHE A 16 4.37 8.91 -2.40
N ILE A 17 5.60 8.87 -1.87
CA ILE A 17 6.78 8.36 -2.60
C ILE A 17 6.59 6.90 -2.97
N THR A 18 6.15 6.05 -2.03
CA THR A 18 5.92 4.63 -2.33
C THR A 18 4.83 4.44 -3.37
N THR A 19 3.77 5.25 -3.35
CA THR A 19 2.68 5.18 -4.33
C THR A 19 3.17 5.52 -5.73
N ILE A 20 3.92 6.61 -5.91
CA ILE A 20 4.46 6.98 -7.23
C ILE A 20 5.37 5.89 -7.77
N ILE A 21 6.32 5.41 -6.95
CA ILE A 21 7.24 4.36 -7.36
C ILE A 21 6.47 3.08 -7.73
N ASN A 22 5.44 2.74 -6.96
CA ASN A 22 4.62 1.57 -7.22
C ASN A 22 3.84 1.66 -8.54
N MET A 23 3.32 2.85 -8.89
CA MET A 23 2.68 3.10 -10.18
C MET A 23 3.66 2.91 -11.35
N ILE A 24 4.89 3.40 -11.22
CA ILE A 24 5.93 3.22 -12.25
C ILE A 24 6.26 1.74 -12.40
N ILE A 25 6.44 1.02 -11.29
CA ILE A 25 6.72 -0.42 -11.30
C ILE A 25 5.57 -1.19 -11.94
N ALA A 26 4.31 -0.84 -11.62
CA ALA A 26 3.14 -1.46 -12.24
C ALA A 26 3.15 -1.27 -13.76
N ALA A 27 3.39 -0.04 -14.25
CA ALA A 27 3.48 0.25 -15.68
C ALA A 27 4.62 -0.50 -16.40
N LEU A 28 5.67 -0.88 -15.69
CA LEU A 28 6.79 -1.65 -16.25
C LEU A 28 6.55 -3.16 -16.23
N LEU A 29 5.91 -3.68 -15.18
CA LEU A 29 5.71 -5.12 -14.97
C LEU A 29 4.40 -5.64 -15.58
N VAL A 30 3.39 -4.78 -15.69
CA VAL A 30 2.06 -5.11 -16.20
C VAL A 30 1.90 -4.42 -17.55
N LYS A 31 2.11 -5.17 -18.62
CA LYS A 31 2.09 -4.64 -20.00
C LYS A 31 0.70 -4.21 -20.44
N ASP A 32 -0.34 -4.91 -19.99
CA ASP A 32 -1.73 -4.59 -20.30
C ASP A 32 -2.65 -5.08 -19.17
N GLU A 33 -3.31 -4.14 -18.49
CA GLU A 33 -4.26 -4.41 -17.40
C GLU A 33 -5.57 -5.07 -17.89
N ARG A 34 -5.81 -5.12 -19.20
CA ARG A 34 -7.00 -5.75 -19.79
C ARG A 34 -6.83 -7.24 -20.04
N ILE A 35 -5.61 -7.75 -19.94
CA ILE A 35 -5.30 -9.17 -20.16
C ILE A 35 -5.04 -9.80 -18.78
N PRO A 36 -5.93 -10.70 -18.30
CA PRO A 36 -5.85 -11.29 -16.96
C PRO A 36 -4.49 -11.92 -16.64
N PHE A 37 -3.85 -12.52 -17.63
CA PHE A 37 -2.51 -13.12 -17.49
C PHE A 37 -1.44 -12.12 -17.03
N TYR A 38 -1.49 -10.86 -17.46
CA TYR A 38 -0.53 -9.85 -17.00
C TYR A 38 -0.84 -9.29 -15.61
N LEU A 39 -2.06 -9.51 -15.10
CA LEU A 39 -2.45 -9.08 -13.76
C LEU A 39 -1.78 -9.89 -12.65
N GLU A 40 -1.31 -11.12 -12.95
CA GLU A 40 -0.55 -11.94 -12.00
C GLU A 40 0.71 -11.21 -11.49
N ASN A 41 1.30 -10.37 -12.34
CA ASN A 41 2.50 -9.61 -11.99
C ASN A 41 2.25 -8.53 -10.92
N TYR A 42 1.00 -8.18 -10.61
CA TYR A 42 0.71 -7.24 -9.53
C TYR A 42 1.12 -7.76 -8.14
N ILE A 43 1.36 -9.07 -7.96
CA ILE A 43 1.93 -9.57 -6.71
C ILE A 43 3.32 -8.97 -6.46
N TRP A 44 4.13 -8.83 -7.51
CA TRP A 44 5.47 -8.23 -7.43
C TRP A 44 5.37 -6.75 -7.09
N VAL A 45 4.39 -6.06 -7.66
CA VAL A 45 4.06 -4.66 -7.35
C VAL A 45 3.74 -4.52 -5.84
N ALA A 46 2.85 -5.37 -5.30
CA ALA A 46 2.49 -5.36 -3.88
C ALA A 46 3.69 -5.67 -2.95
N ILE A 47 4.53 -6.63 -3.32
CA ILE A 47 5.75 -6.99 -2.57
C ILE A 47 6.73 -5.81 -2.55
N LEU A 48 6.98 -5.18 -3.71
CA LEU A 48 7.91 -4.05 -3.83
C LEU A 48 7.41 -2.83 -3.05
N PHE A 49 6.11 -2.53 -3.11
CA PHE A 49 5.49 -1.51 -2.26
C PHE A 49 5.76 -1.78 -0.77
N THR A 50 5.53 -3.01 -0.31
CA THR A 50 5.72 -3.43 1.09
C THR A 50 7.14 -3.19 1.54
N ILE A 51 8.12 -3.70 0.78
CA ILE A 51 9.55 -3.59 1.10
C ILE A 51 9.96 -2.11 1.16
N LEU A 52 9.60 -1.33 0.14
CA LEU A 52 9.96 0.08 0.06
C LEU A 52 9.34 0.89 1.21
N PHE A 53 8.07 0.66 1.53
CA PHE A 53 7.40 1.29 2.65
C PHE A 53 8.12 1.00 3.97
N LEU A 54 8.45 -0.26 4.24
CA LEU A 54 9.17 -0.67 5.45
C LEU A 54 10.56 -0.05 5.56
N ILE A 55 11.31 0.02 4.45
CA ILE A 55 12.62 0.68 4.40
C ILE A 55 12.47 2.16 4.74
N LEU A 56 11.51 2.85 4.13
CA LEU A 56 11.32 4.29 4.30
C LEU A 56 10.84 4.66 5.72
N ILE A 57 9.90 3.93 6.32
CA ILE A 57 9.48 4.21 7.71
C ILE A 57 10.65 4.08 8.70
N LYS A 58 11.57 3.14 8.45
CA LYS A 58 12.78 2.96 9.24
C LYS A 58 13.79 4.08 8.99
N LEU A 59 14.04 4.42 7.73
CA LEU A 59 14.96 5.47 7.31
C LEU A 59 14.57 6.85 7.89
N PHE A 60 13.28 7.17 7.84
CA PHE A 60 12.72 8.43 8.35
C PHE A 60 12.46 8.41 9.88
N LYS A 61 12.74 7.27 10.53
CA LYS A 61 12.57 7.06 11.98
C LYS A 61 11.16 7.43 12.46
N VAL A 62 10.13 6.97 11.74
CA VAL A 62 8.74 7.25 12.08
C VAL A 62 8.34 6.44 13.32
N LYS A 63 7.63 7.07 14.27
CA LYS A 63 7.08 6.35 15.43
C LYS A 63 6.00 5.37 14.99
N PHE A 64 6.02 4.15 15.54
CA PHE A 64 5.04 3.11 15.23
C PHE A 64 3.59 3.57 15.43
N LYS A 65 3.29 4.34 16.48
CA LYS A 65 1.95 4.91 16.72
C LYS A 65 1.41 5.69 15.51
N SER A 66 2.27 6.46 14.84
CA SER A 66 1.89 7.22 13.65
C SER A 66 1.62 6.31 12.45
N VAL A 67 2.40 5.24 12.29
CA VAL A 67 2.17 4.22 11.24
C VAL A 67 0.84 3.50 11.47
N LEU A 68 0.55 3.10 12.71
CA LEU A 68 -0.67 2.40 13.07
C LEU A 68 -1.92 3.25 12.80
N ILE A 69 -1.92 4.52 13.24
CA ILE A 69 -3.05 5.44 12.97
C ILE A 69 -3.21 5.67 11.46
N PHE A 70 -2.11 5.84 10.74
CA PHE A 70 -2.15 6.05 9.30
C PHE A 70 -2.72 4.84 8.55
N LEU A 71 -2.24 3.62 8.85
CA LEU A 71 -2.75 2.39 8.22
C LEU A 71 -4.21 2.11 8.61
N ALA A 72 -4.64 2.49 9.81
CA ALA A 72 -6.05 2.40 10.20
C ALA A 72 -6.95 3.33 9.36
N ILE A 73 -6.50 4.56 9.09
CA ILE A 73 -7.21 5.50 8.19
C ILE A 73 -7.28 4.93 6.78
N ILE A 74 -6.17 4.40 6.26
CA ILE A 74 -6.13 3.75 4.95
C ILE A 74 -7.10 2.57 4.89
N MET A 75 -7.10 1.71 5.91
CA MET A 75 -8.00 0.55 5.99
C MET A 75 -9.48 0.96 5.99
N PHE A 76 -9.83 2.04 6.71
CA PHE A 76 -11.18 2.61 6.69
C PHE A 76 -11.57 3.12 5.30
N LEU A 77 -10.67 3.84 4.62
CA LEU A 77 -10.91 4.31 3.24
C LEU A 77 -11.05 3.15 2.25
N LEU A 78 -10.27 2.08 2.46
CA LEU A 78 -10.29 0.87 1.66
C LEU A 78 -11.62 0.11 1.75
N THR A 79 -12.36 0.24 2.86
CA THR A 79 -13.73 -0.30 2.97
C THR A 79 -14.67 0.31 1.93
N PHE A 80 -14.58 1.62 1.66
CA PHE A 80 -15.39 2.25 0.62
C PHE A 80 -15.03 1.77 -0.78
N TYR A 81 -13.76 1.44 -1.01
CA TYR A 81 -13.33 0.83 -2.26
C TYR A 81 -13.89 -0.59 -2.40
N LEU A 82 -13.75 -1.40 -1.35
CA LEU A 82 -14.22 -2.79 -1.31
C LEU A 82 -15.75 -2.88 -1.50
N LEU A 83 -16.53 -2.02 -0.83
CA LEU A 83 -18.00 -2.04 -0.94
C LEU A 83 -18.50 -1.78 -2.37
N ASN A 84 -17.72 -1.05 -3.16
CA ASN A 84 -18.02 -0.71 -4.54
C ASN A 84 -17.14 -1.53 -5.51
N LEU A 85 -16.59 -2.68 -5.11
CA LEU A 85 -15.70 -3.50 -5.94
C LEU A 85 -16.32 -3.82 -7.31
N ASN A 86 -17.61 -4.15 -7.32
CA ASN A 86 -18.37 -4.46 -8.54
C ASN A 86 -18.53 -3.21 -9.43
N ASP A 87 -18.71 -2.04 -8.81
CA ASP A 87 -18.86 -0.73 -9.47
C ASP A 87 -17.51 -0.07 -9.82
N PHE A 88 -16.40 -0.57 -9.29
CA PHE A 88 -15.04 -0.11 -9.61
C PHE A 88 -14.33 -0.98 -10.64
N SER A 89 -15.00 -2.02 -11.16
CA SER A 89 -14.61 -2.74 -12.38
C SER A 89 -14.59 -1.85 -13.64
N PHE A 90 -15.09 -0.61 -13.55
CA PHE A 90 -15.16 0.40 -14.60
C PHE A 90 -13.81 1.07 -14.88
N ILE A 91 -12.89 0.34 -15.50
CA ILE A 91 -11.86 0.90 -16.40
C ILE A 91 -12.35 0.82 -17.87
N THR A 92 -13.62 0.47 -18.07
CA THR A 92 -14.30 0.38 -19.38
C THR A 92 -15.21 1.59 -19.65
N GLY A 93 -14.77 2.82 -19.34
CA GLY A 93 -15.31 4.07 -19.92
C GLY A 93 -16.83 4.32 -19.85
N SER A 94 -17.58 3.54 -19.09
CA SER A 94 -19.04 3.57 -19.06
C SER A 94 -19.46 4.29 -17.80
N THR A 95 -20.19 5.39 -17.95
CA THR A 95 -20.87 6.06 -16.84
C THR A 95 -21.74 5.02 -16.12
N PRO A 96 -21.69 4.91 -14.78
CA PRO A 96 -22.50 3.92 -14.08
C PRO A 96 -23.98 4.21 -14.32
N GLU A 97 -24.71 3.26 -14.92
CA GLU A 97 -26.18 3.36 -15.09
C GLU A 97 -26.90 3.35 -13.72
N ASN A 98 -26.23 2.83 -12.68
CA ASN A 98 -26.65 2.90 -11.28
C ASN A 98 -25.63 3.71 -10.46
N GLY A 99 -25.54 5.02 -10.73
CA GLY A 99 -24.58 5.96 -10.12
C GLY A 99 -24.82 6.28 -8.63
N ILE A 100 -24.95 5.28 -7.75
CA ILE A 100 -25.46 5.52 -6.40
C ILE A 100 -24.39 5.81 -5.34
N ILE A 101 -23.09 5.52 -5.52
CA ILE A 101 -22.10 5.78 -4.42
C ILE A 101 -20.72 6.31 -4.87
N LEU A 102 -20.66 7.22 -5.87
CA LEU A 102 -19.49 8.09 -6.02
C LEU A 102 -19.68 9.40 -5.25
N SER A 103 -19.83 9.29 -3.93
CA SER A 103 -19.65 10.45 -3.05
C SER A 103 -18.20 10.94 -3.11
N SER A 104 -17.93 12.16 -2.65
CA SER A 104 -16.55 12.70 -2.54
C SER A 104 -15.59 11.76 -1.80
N MET A 105 -16.10 10.94 -0.87
CA MET A 105 -15.32 9.91 -0.16
C MET A 105 -14.86 8.76 -1.06
N GLY A 106 -15.66 8.37 -2.07
CA GLY A 106 -15.30 7.33 -3.03
C GLY A 106 -14.10 7.73 -3.89
N PHE A 107 -14.07 8.98 -4.38
CA PHE A 107 -12.91 9.50 -5.12
C PHE A 107 -11.65 9.52 -4.25
N ILE A 108 -11.75 10.00 -3.01
CA ILE A 108 -10.63 10.00 -2.07
C ILE A 108 -10.13 8.57 -1.85
N ALA A 109 -11.04 7.62 -1.63
CA ALA A 109 -10.68 6.22 -1.45
C ALA A 109 -9.91 5.66 -2.66
N ILE A 110 -10.37 5.87 -3.90
CA ILE A 110 -9.70 5.38 -5.12
C ILE A 110 -8.23 5.81 -5.18
N TYR A 111 -7.97 7.11 -4.99
CA TYR A 111 -6.61 7.65 -5.12
C TYR A 111 -5.73 7.32 -3.92
N THR A 112 -6.30 7.33 -2.72
CA THR A 112 -5.54 7.05 -1.48
C THR A 112 -5.31 5.58 -1.23
N THR A 113 -5.94 4.67 -1.97
CA THR A 113 -5.76 3.22 -1.81
C THR A 113 -5.10 2.56 -3.02
N LEU A 114 -4.66 3.36 -3.98
CA LEU A 114 -4.10 2.92 -5.25
C LEU A 114 -2.99 1.86 -5.14
N PRO A 115 -2.04 1.95 -4.18
CA PRO A 115 -1.06 0.88 -3.97
C PRO A 115 -1.66 -0.49 -3.63
N PHE A 116 -2.83 -0.53 -2.97
CA PHE A 116 -3.51 -1.75 -2.56
C PHE A 116 -4.38 -2.34 -3.68
N LYS A 117 -4.65 -1.59 -4.76
CA LYS A 117 -5.30 -2.14 -5.97
C LYS A 117 -4.50 -3.27 -6.60
N SER A 118 -3.18 -3.28 -6.41
CA SER A 118 -2.32 -4.37 -6.86
C SER A 118 -2.80 -5.74 -6.37
N LEU A 119 -3.24 -5.85 -5.10
CA LEU A 119 -3.78 -7.09 -4.57
C LEU A 119 -5.12 -7.46 -5.20
N ILE A 120 -5.95 -6.47 -5.53
CA ILE A 120 -7.26 -6.70 -6.17
C ILE A 120 -7.06 -7.22 -7.59
N PHE A 121 -6.17 -6.59 -8.36
CA PHE A 121 -5.84 -7.05 -9.70
C PHE A 121 -5.19 -8.42 -9.71
N PHE A 122 -4.30 -8.69 -8.76
CA PHE A 122 -3.74 -10.03 -8.57
C PHE A 122 -4.86 -11.06 -8.33
N LEU A 123 -5.83 -10.78 -7.47
CA LEU A 123 -6.95 -11.68 -7.23
C LEU A 123 -7.88 -11.82 -8.44
N GLN A 124 -8.07 -10.74 -9.19
CA GLN A 124 -8.83 -10.75 -10.44
C GLN A 124 -8.17 -11.65 -11.50
N ALA A 125 -6.84 -11.71 -11.54
CA ALA A 125 -6.09 -12.59 -12.44
C ALA A 125 -6.49 -14.07 -12.28
N TYR A 126 -6.80 -14.49 -11.04
CA TYR A 126 -7.16 -15.86 -10.69
C TYR A 126 -8.67 -16.08 -10.50
N ASP A 127 -9.52 -15.12 -10.89
CA ASP A 127 -10.97 -15.15 -10.65
C ASP A 127 -11.35 -15.32 -9.16
N MET A 128 -10.53 -14.75 -8.27
CA MET A 128 -10.68 -14.81 -6.82
C MET A 128 -11.03 -13.46 -6.20
N ILE A 129 -11.64 -12.55 -6.96
CA ILE A 129 -11.92 -11.18 -6.51
C ILE A 129 -12.83 -11.15 -5.26
N ASN A 130 -13.70 -12.15 -5.10
CA ASN A 130 -14.55 -12.32 -3.91
C ASN A 130 -13.73 -12.52 -2.62
N LEU A 131 -12.47 -13.00 -2.72
CA LEU A 131 -11.57 -13.12 -1.57
C LEU A 131 -10.95 -11.78 -1.16
N ALA A 132 -11.11 -10.70 -1.93
CA ALA A 132 -10.55 -9.39 -1.62
C ALA A 132 -11.00 -8.86 -0.24
N TYR A 133 -12.25 -9.13 0.14
CA TYR A 133 -12.81 -8.77 1.46
C TYR A 133 -12.09 -9.43 2.63
N ILE A 134 -11.36 -10.51 2.39
CA ILE A 134 -10.59 -11.26 3.40
C ILE A 134 -9.10 -10.96 3.27
N ILE A 135 -8.57 -11.06 2.05
CA ILE A 135 -7.13 -10.97 1.77
C ILE A 135 -6.60 -9.56 2.04
N ILE A 136 -7.35 -8.52 1.69
CA ILE A 136 -6.89 -7.15 1.88
C ILE A 136 -6.78 -6.78 3.36
N PRO A 137 -7.78 -7.04 4.23
CA PRO A 137 -7.62 -6.87 5.67
C PRO A 137 -6.44 -7.66 6.26
N ILE A 138 -6.24 -8.90 5.84
CA ILE A 138 -5.10 -9.72 6.29
C ILE A 138 -3.78 -9.06 5.89
N TYR A 139 -3.67 -8.59 4.65
CA TYR A 139 -2.48 -7.88 4.19
C TYR A 139 -2.21 -6.60 5.01
N MET A 140 -3.25 -5.83 5.35
CA MET A 140 -3.10 -4.64 6.20
C MET A 140 -2.59 -4.98 7.60
N LEU A 141 -3.13 -6.04 8.21
CA LEU A 141 -2.66 -6.53 9.51
C LEU A 141 -1.20 -6.99 9.45
N LEU A 142 -0.84 -7.71 8.39
CA LEU A 142 0.53 -8.15 8.14
C LEU A 142 1.48 -6.95 7.98
N LEU A 143 1.06 -5.91 7.27
CA LEU A 143 1.85 -4.68 7.09
C LEU A 143 2.04 -3.93 8.42
N VAL A 144 1.03 -3.88 9.28
CA VAL A 144 1.14 -3.33 10.64
C VAL A 144 2.15 -4.13 11.47
N PHE A 145 2.06 -5.46 11.43
CA PHE A 145 2.96 -6.35 12.16
C PHE A 145 4.42 -6.22 11.68
N LEU A 146 4.65 -6.24 10.37
CA LEU A 146 5.97 -6.02 9.78
C LEU A 146 6.52 -4.64 10.12
N SER A 147 5.68 -3.60 10.10
CA SER A 147 6.08 -2.25 10.51
C SER A 147 6.52 -2.20 11.97
N TYR A 148 5.83 -2.91 12.86
CA TYR A 148 6.20 -3.02 14.26
C TYR A 148 7.59 -3.64 14.42
N ILE A 149 7.83 -4.79 13.79
CA ILE A 149 9.14 -5.47 13.83
C ILE A 149 10.24 -4.55 13.29
N THR A 150 10.04 -3.99 12.09
CA THR A 150 11.02 -3.15 11.39
C THR A 150 11.46 -1.95 12.22
N LEU A 151 10.53 -1.30 12.94
CA LEU A 151 10.82 -0.13 13.77
C LEU A 151 11.38 -0.49 15.15
N LYS A 152 11.07 -1.67 15.71
CA LYS A 152 11.60 -2.14 16.99
C LYS A 152 12.96 -2.80 16.88
N PHE A 153 13.33 -3.29 15.71
CA PHE A 153 14.61 -3.97 15.48
C PHE A 153 15.80 -3.01 15.62
N LYS A 154 16.49 -3.06 16.76
CA LYS A 154 17.77 -2.37 16.97
C LYS A 154 18.91 -3.24 16.46
N VAL A 155 19.67 -2.73 15.49
CA VAL A 155 20.93 -3.36 15.08
C VAL A 155 21.93 -3.18 16.22
N LYS A 156 22.36 -4.28 16.84
CA LYS A 156 23.44 -4.26 17.83
C LYS A 156 24.76 -4.04 17.09
N THR A 157 25.23 -2.80 17.01
CA THR A 157 26.58 -2.52 16.52
C THR A 157 27.58 -3.07 17.53
N ARG A 158 28.33 -4.10 17.13
CA ARG A 158 29.49 -4.58 17.90
C ARG A 158 30.51 -3.45 17.88
N LYS A 159 30.78 -2.82 19.04
CA LYS A 159 31.96 -1.95 19.17
C LYS A 159 33.17 -2.84 18.96
N VAL A 160 33.82 -2.72 17.81
CA VAL A 160 35.17 -3.28 17.63
C VAL A 160 36.08 -2.36 18.43
N ASN A 161 36.46 -2.79 19.63
CA ASN A 161 37.52 -2.12 20.40
C ASN A 161 38.83 -2.36 19.64
N ASN A 162 39.26 -1.37 18.86
CA ASN A 162 40.63 -1.29 18.42
C ASN A 162 41.46 -0.79 19.61
N ASN A 163 41.83 -1.71 20.50
CA ASN A 163 42.97 -1.48 21.38
C ASN A 163 44.22 -1.69 20.51
N MET A 164 44.80 -0.58 20.05
CA MET A 164 46.16 -0.56 19.52
C MET A 164 47.09 -0.79 20.71
N ASN A 165 47.82 -1.91 20.66
CA ASN A 165 49.12 -2.07 21.32
C ASN A 165 50.20 -1.76 20.30
#